data_AF-A0A4P6X7W6-F1
#
_entry.id   AF-A0A4P6X7W6-F1
#
_cell.length_a   1.000
_cell.length_b   1.000
_cell.length_c   1.000
_cell.angle_alpha   90.00
_cell.angle_beta   90.00
_cell.angle_gamma   90.00
#
_symmetry.space_group_name_H-M   'P 1'
#
loop_
_entity.id
_entity.type
_entity.pdbx_description
1 polymer ?
#
loop_
_entity_poly.entity_id
_entity_poly.type
_entity_poly.pdbx_seq_one_letter_code
_entity_poly.pdbx_strand_id
1 'polypeptide(L)'
;MTIFLLLATSALSIATAPFAGEARPAATPSSQSIEAGTRAPTAQRVTRYCVVNQVTGSRIPRRTCKTRADWLADEGVDPLAKAD
;
A
#
# COMPACT_ATOMS: atom_id res chain seq x y z
N MET A 1 3.87 -40.11 -54.29
CA MET A 1 3.31 -41.36 -53.72
C MET A 1 3.05 -41.10 -52.24
N THR A 2 1.77 -41.20 -51.84
CA THR A 2 1.20 -41.21 -50.45
C THR A 2 1.54 -40.01 -49.55
N ILE A 3 0.71 -38.96 -49.41
CA ILE A 3 -0.62 -38.89 -48.76
C ILE A 3 -0.68 -39.75 -47.48
N PHE A 4 -0.63 -39.08 -46.32
CA PHE A 4 -1.44 -39.46 -45.17
C PHE A 4 -2.15 -38.20 -44.63
N LEU A 5 -3.47 -38.34 -44.67
CA LEU A 5 -4.52 -37.40 -44.33
C LEU A 5 -4.89 -37.65 -42.85
N LEU A 6 -5.26 -36.57 -42.16
CA LEU A 6 -6.34 -36.47 -41.16
C LEU A 6 -6.05 -36.41 -39.64
N LEU A 7 -6.76 -35.41 -39.05
CA LEU A 7 -7.45 -35.35 -37.75
C LEU A 7 -6.53 -35.22 -36.50
N ALA A 8 -6.74 -34.31 -35.55
CA ALA A 8 -7.99 -33.69 -35.12
C ALA A 8 -7.74 -32.30 -34.48
N THR A 9 -8.52 -31.31 -34.90
CA THR A 9 -8.71 -30.04 -34.19
C THR A 9 -9.49 -30.30 -32.91
N SER A 10 -8.81 -30.31 -31.76
CA SER A 10 -9.46 -30.24 -30.46
C SER A 10 -9.74 -28.79 -30.12
N ALA A 11 -10.96 -28.33 -30.44
CA ALA A 11 -11.47 -27.06 -29.95
C ALA A 11 -11.65 -27.16 -28.43
N LEU A 12 -10.74 -26.53 -27.68
CA LEU A 12 -10.81 -26.46 -26.23
C LEU A 12 -11.84 -25.39 -25.86
N SER A 13 -13.09 -25.81 -25.64
CA SER A 13 -14.16 -24.94 -25.13
C SER A 13 -13.85 -24.55 -23.69
N ILE A 14 -13.34 -23.34 -23.48
CA ILE A 14 -13.18 -22.76 -22.14
C ILE A 14 -14.57 -22.29 -21.70
N ALA A 15 -15.23 -23.10 -20.87
CA ALA A 15 -16.45 -22.68 -20.18
C ALA A 15 -16.09 -21.60 -19.16
N THR A 16 -16.38 -20.34 -19.48
CA THR A 16 -16.31 -19.24 -18.52
C THR A 16 -17.45 -19.38 -17.52
N ALA A 17 -17.14 -19.80 -16.30
CA ALA A 17 -18.08 -19.73 -15.19
C ALA A 17 -18.41 -18.25 -14.90
N PRO A 18 -19.69 -17.89 -14.69
CA PRO A 18 -20.01 -16.55 -14.19
C PRO A 18 -19.45 -16.42 -12.78
N PHE A 19 -18.55 -15.45 -12.60
CA PHE A 19 -18.18 -14.98 -11.26
C PHE A 19 -19.45 -14.48 -10.56
N ALA A 20 -20.02 -15.32 -9.69
CA ALA A 20 -20.97 -14.87 -8.70
C ALA A 20 -20.19 -13.94 -7.76
N GLY A 21 -20.28 -12.64 -8.01
CA GLY A 21 -19.77 -11.62 -7.11
C GLY A 21 -20.55 -11.74 -5.81
N GLU A 22 -19.92 -12.31 -4.79
CA GLU A 22 -20.37 -12.24 -3.41
C GLU A 22 -20.57 -10.74 -3.09
N ALA A 23 -21.81 -10.31 -2.95
CA ALA A 23 -22.14 -8.95 -2.58
C ALA A 23 -21.64 -8.73 -1.14
N ARG A 24 -20.40 -8.24 -1.02
CA ARG A 24 -19.87 -7.77 0.26
C ARG A 24 -20.85 -6.74 0.79
N PRO A 25 -21.41 -6.90 2.01
CA PRO A 25 -22.26 -5.89 2.60
C PRO A 25 -21.51 -4.57 2.57
N ALA A 26 -22.10 -3.55 1.93
CA ALA A 26 -21.59 -2.20 2.00
C ALA A 26 -21.51 -1.85 3.48
N ALA A 27 -20.30 -1.73 4.01
CA ALA A 27 -20.10 -1.21 5.34
C ALA A 27 -20.70 0.19 5.35
N THR A 28 -21.83 0.35 6.04
CA THR A 28 -22.43 1.65 6.32
C THR A 28 -21.32 2.52 6.88
N PRO A 29 -21.00 3.69 6.29
CA PRO A 29 -20.08 4.60 6.94
C PRO A 29 -20.76 5.02 8.24
N SER A 30 -20.29 4.46 9.35
CA SER A 30 -20.62 4.96 10.67
C SER A 30 -20.06 6.38 10.69
N SER A 31 -20.94 7.35 10.45
CA SER A 31 -20.68 8.75 10.71
C SER A 31 -20.46 8.88 12.21
N GLN A 32 -19.23 8.65 12.65
CA GLN A 32 -18.78 9.12 13.94
C GLN A 32 -18.83 10.65 13.86
N SER A 33 -19.96 11.21 14.29
CA SER A 33 -20.03 12.59 14.73
C SER A 33 -18.91 12.75 15.75
N ILE A 34 -17.87 13.49 15.39
CA ILE A 34 -16.86 13.94 16.33
C ILE A 34 -17.59 14.94 17.22
N GLU A 35 -18.16 14.44 18.30
CA GLU A 35 -18.59 15.26 19.41
C GLU A 35 -17.38 16.11 19.81
N ALA A 36 -17.53 17.43 19.71
CA ALA A 36 -16.53 18.39 20.16
C ALA A 36 -16.47 18.36 21.70
N GLY A 37 -16.05 17.21 22.23
CA GLY A 37 -15.70 17.04 23.62
C GLY A 37 -14.48 17.90 23.90
N THR A 38 -14.64 18.80 24.86
CA THR A 38 -13.60 19.53 25.57
C THR A 38 -12.23 18.88 25.42
N ARG A 39 -11.36 19.53 24.65
CA ARG A 39 -9.97 19.10 24.40
C ARG A 39 -9.27 18.95 25.75
N ALA A 40 -9.19 17.71 26.24
CA ALA A 40 -8.28 17.34 27.31
C ALA A 40 -6.88 17.88 26.98
N PRO A 41 -6.06 18.30 27.97
CA PRO A 41 -4.72 18.83 27.72
C PRO A 41 -4.00 17.85 26.80
N THR A 42 -3.77 18.29 25.56
CA THR A 42 -3.38 17.37 24.50
C THR A 42 -2.09 16.72 24.89
N ALA A 43 -2.13 15.39 25.04
CA ALA A 43 -0.94 14.56 25.08
C ALA A 43 0.06 15.14 24.07
N GLN A 44 1.26 15.49 24.56
CA GLN A 44 2.31 16.14 23.80
C GLN A 44 2.38 15.49 22.41
N ARG A 45 1.94 16.19 21.37
CA ARG A 45 1.90 15.61 20.02
C ARG A 45 3.34 15.41 19.60
N VAL A 46 3.78 14.16 19.54
CA VAL A 46 5.14 13.82 19.13
C VAL A 46 5.25 14.02 17.61
N THR A 47 5.98 15.04 17.20
CA THR A 47 6.27 15.30 15.79
C THR A 47 7.20 14.23 15.23
N ARG A 48 6.81 13.63 14.10
CA ARG A 48 7.62 12.65 13.36
C ARG A 48 8.01 13.22 12.00
N TYR A 49 9.18 12.81 11.52
CA TYR A 49 9.76 13.21 10.25
C TYR A 49 9.90 11.97 9.36
N CYS A 50 9.35 12.04 8.15
CA CYS A 50 9.35 10.95 7.19
C CYS A 50 10.39 11.21 6.10
N VAL A 51 11.38 10.35 5.99
CA VAL A 51 12.38 10.37 4.91
C VAL A 51 12.02 9.29 3.90
N VAL A 52 12.10 9.63 2.61
CA VAL A 52 11.84 8.71 1.49
C VAL A 52 13.16 8.33 0.85
N ASN A 53 13.50 7.04 0.93
CA ASN A 53 14.73 6.49 0.37
C ASN A 53 14.42 5.71 -0.90
N GLN A 54 15.23 5.94 -1.93
CA GLN A 54 15.26 5.11 -3.13
C GLN A 54 16.11 3.87 -2.84
N VAL A 55 15.52 2.68 -3.00
CA VAL A 55 16.24 1.42 -2.79
C VAL A 55 16.83 0.92 -4.10
N THR A 56 18.08 0.46 -4.10
CA THR A 56 18.69 -0.12 -5.29
C THR A 56 18.02 -1.44 -5.65
N GLY A 57 17.75 -1.68 -6.94
CA GLY A 57 17.12 -2.92 -7.42
C GLY A 57 15.59 -2.95 -7.33
N SER A 58 14.95 -1.91 -6.78
CA SER A 58 13.49 -1.73 -6.84
C SER A 58 13.16 -0.28 -7.13
N ARG A 59 12.16 -0.05 -7.99
CA ARG A 59 11.67 1.30 -8.30
C ARG A 59 10.63 1.81 -7.29
N ILE A 60 10.40 1.06 -6.21
CA ILE A 60 9.42 1.40 -5.18
C ILE A 60 10.14 2.12 -4.05
N PRO A 61 9.87 3.42 -3.82
CA PRO A 61 10.49 4.16 -2.73
C PRO A 61 10.00 3.65 -1.37
N ARG A 62 10.89 3.63 -0.38
CA ARG A 62 10.57 3.27 1.01
C ARG A 62 10.50 4.53 1.86
N ARG A 63 9.42 4.67 2.65
CA ARG A 63 9.25 5.79 3.58
C ARG A 63 9.45 5.31 5.01
N THR A 64 10.37 5.94 5.72
CA THR A 64 10.63 5.69 7.14
C THR A 64 10.27 6.94 7.92
N CYS A 65 9.48 6.82 8.99
CA CYS A 65 9.04 7.96 9.81
C CYS A 65 9.46 7.75 11.27
N LYS A 66 10.34 8.62 11.77
CA LYS A 66 10.84 8.58 13.16
C LYS A 66 10.79 9.97 13.80
N THR A 67 10.97 10.09 15.11
CA THR A 67 11.17 11.41 15.74
C THR A 67 12.54 11.97 15.37
N ARG A 68 12.77 13.28 15.55
CA ARG A 68 14.10 13.86 15.31
C ARG A 68 15.16 13.22 16.21
N ALA A 69 14.80 12.94 17.46
CA ALA A 69 15.71 12.27 18.40
C ALA A 69 16.09 10.87 17.92
N ASP A 70 15.12 10.09 17.44
CA ASP A 70 15.39 8.76 16.90
C ASP A 70 16.24 8.80 15.62
N TRP A 71 16.01 9.78 14.74
CA TRP A 71 16.85 9.94 13.55
C TRP A 71 18.31 10.22 13.90
N LEU A 72 18.54 11.08 14.89
CA LEU A 72 19.88 11.39 15.38
C LEU A 72 20.51 10.20 16.12
N ALA A 73 19.72 9.46 16.91
CA ALA A 73 20.20 8.32 17.68
C ALA A 73 20.53 7.11 16.79
N ASP A 74 19.65 6.79 15.85
CA ASP A 74 19.77 5.58 15.02
C ASP A 74 20.69 5.79 13.82
N GLU A 75 20.60 6.96 13.16
CA GLU A 75 21.24 7.19 11.85
C GLU A 75 22.27 8.33 11.90
N GLY A 76 22.30 9.13 12.96
CA GLY A 76 23.18 10.31 13.06
C GLY A 76 22.82 11.44 12.09
N VAL A 77 21.63 11.39 11.47
CA VAL A 77 21.19 12.35 10.44
C VAL A 77 20.07 13.22 11.01
N ASP A 78 20.17 14.54 10.80
CA ASP A 78 19.06 15.45 11.08
C ASP A 78 18.15 15.58 9.85
N PRO A 79 16.89 15.10 9.89
CA PRO A 79 15.96 15.19 8.75
C PRO A 79 15.57 16.63 8.38
N LEU A 80 15.97 17.62 9.18
CA LEU A 80 15.73 19.04 8.93
C LEU A 80 16.99 19.82 8.53
N ALA A 81 18.16 19.15 8.45
CA ALA A 81 19.37 19.82 7.97
C ALA A 81 19.20 20.26 6.51
N LYS A 82 19.58 21.50 6.22
CA LYS A 82 19.62 22.02 4.85
C LYS A 82 20.86 21.43 4.17
N ALA A 83 20.74 21.00 2.91
CA ALA A 83 21.91 20.72 2.09
C ALA A 83 22.55 22.07 1.70
N ASP A 84 23.77 22.30 2.15
CA ASP A 84 24.61 23.43 1.73
C ASP A 84 25.20 23.20 0.34
#